data_AF-A0A1M5U9Q8-F1
#
_entry.id   AF-A0A1M5U9Q8-F1
#
_cell.length_a   1.000
_cell.length_b   1.000
_cell.length_c   1.000
_cell.angle_alpha   90.00
_cell.angle_beta   90.00
_cell.angle_gamma   90.00
#
_symmetry.space_group_name_H-M   'P 1'
#
loop_
_entity.id
_entity.type
_entity.pdbx_description
1 polymer ?
#
loop_
_entity_poly.entity_id
_entity_poly.type
_entity_poly.pdbx_seq_one_letter_code
_entity_poly.pdbx_strand_id
1 'polypeptide(L)' 'MLNDRENILSSLRQNALKVREIMKRANVANEEVCQALLLKMRDEGVVKFDIHSGRWLIA' A
#
# COMPACT_ATOMS: atom_id res chain seq x y z
N MET A 1 -6.94 -5.91 10.44
CA MET A 1 -6.27 -7.01 11.16
C MET A 1 -5.04 -6.42 11.84
N LEU A 2 -4.53 -7.00 12.93
CA LEU A 2 -3.58 -6.31 13.85
C LEU A 2 -2.28 -5.79 13.21
N ASN A 3 -2.06 -5.98 11.90
CA ASN A 3 -0.83 -5.62 11.22
C ASN A 3 -0.98 -5.19 9.74
N ASP A 4 -2.12 -4.64 9.32
CA ASP A 4 -2.37 -4.30 7.90
C ASP A 4 -1.27 -3.38 7.32
N ARG A 5 -0.73 -2.46 8.13
CA ARG A 5 0.37 -1.57 7.75
C ARG A 5 1.66 -2.33 7.42
N GLU A 6 2.09 -3.23 8.29
CA GLU A 6 3.31 -4.02 8.06
C GLU A 6 3.13 -4.98 6.89
N ASN A 7 1.94 -5.56 6.72
CA ASN A 7 1.61 -6.40 5.58
C ASN A 7 1.71 -5.62 4.25
N ILE A 8 1.24 -4.37 4.22
CA ILE A 8 1.42 -3.48 3.05
C ILE A 8 2.90 -3.23 2.79
N LEU A 9 3.69 -2.88 3.81
CA LEU A 9 5.12 -2.65 3.65
C LEU A 9 5.87 -3.88 3.14
N SER A 10 5.53 -5.05 3.70
CA SER A 10 6.06 -6.34 3.23
C SER A 10 5.70 -6.57 1.77
N SER A 11 4.47 -6.28 1.35
CA SER A 11 4.04 -6.44 -0.04
C SER A 11 4.77 -5.53 -1.03
N LEU A 12 5.15 -4.32 -0.60
CA LEU A 12 5.82 -3.29 -1.41
C LEU A 12 7.35 -3.43 -1.41
N ARG A 13 7.92 -4.23 -0.50
CA ARG A 13 9.38 -4.36 -0.32
C ARG A 13 10.10 -4.82 -1.59
N GLN A 14 9.44 -5.60 -2.43
CA GLN A 14 10.05 -6.17 -3.63
C GLN A 14 9.66 -5.44 -4.92
N ASN A 15 8.47 -4.83 -4.98
CA ASN A 15 7.92 -4.29 -6.22
C ASN A 15 6.97 -3.13 -5.95
N ALA A 16 6.89 -2.20 -6.91
CA ALA A 16 5.85 -1.18 -6.93
C ALA A 16 4.52 -1.79 -7.40
N LEU A 17 3.45 -1.60 -6.64
CA LEU A 17 2.18 -2.32 -6.82
C LEU A 17 0.98 -1.38 -6.95
N LYS A 18 -0.04 -1.80 -7.70
CA LYS A 18 -1.35 -1.16 -7.69
C LYS A 18 -2.13 -1.55 -6.42
N VAL A 19 -3.11 -0.73 -6.03
CA VAL A 19 -3.93 -0.96 -4.82
C VAL A 19 -4.50 -2.38 -4.75
N ARG A 20 -5.08 -2.89 -5.84
CA ARG A 20 -5.63 -4.25 -5.89
C ARG A 20 -4.60 -5.37 -5.70
N GLU A 21 -3.36 -5.14 -6.13
CA GLU A 21 -2.26 -6.10 -5.91
C GLU A 21 -1.83 -6.09 -4.44
N ILE A 22 -1.76 -4.90 -3.84
CA ILE A 22 -1.48 -4.70 -2.41
C ILE A 22 -2.56 -5.37 -1.57
N MET A 23 -3.84 -5.15 -1.88
CA MET A 23 -4.96 -5.76 -1.18
C MET A 23 -4.84 -7.28 -1.13
N LYS A 24 -4.55 -7.91 -2.28
CA LYS A 24 -4.39 -9.37 -2.37
C LYS A 24 -3.21 -9.88 -1.55
N ARG A 25 -2.06 -9.18 -1.57
CA ARG A 25 -0.84 -9.61 -0.85
C ARG A 25 -0.89 -9.31 0.64
N ALA A 26 -1.46 -8.18 1.02
CA ALA A 26 -1.57 -7.73 2.40
C ALA A 26 -2.84 -8.25 3.11
N ASN A 27 -3.68 -9.00 2.39
CA ASN A 27 -4.96 -9.54 2.86
C ASN A 27 -5.93 -8.44 3.35
N VAL A 28 -5.99 -7.32 2.64
CA VAL A 28 -6.92 -6.22 2.93
C VAL A 28 -8.19 -6.43 2.13
N ALA A 29 -9.30 -6.73 2.82
CA ALA A 29 -10.55 -7.14 2.21
C ALA A 29 -11.32 -6.02 1.47
N ASN A 30 -11.02 -4.75 1.76
CA ASN A 30 -11.75 -3.61 1.23
C ASN A 30 -10.80 -2.59 0.55
N GLU A 31 -11.14 -2.18 -0.68
CA GLU A 31 -10.31 -1.29 -1.51
C GLU A 31 -10.23 0.13 -0.94
N GLU A 32 -11.34 0.66 -0.40
CA GLU A 32 -11.39 1.96 0.26
C GLU A 32 -10.54 1.97 1.52
N VAL A 33 -10.60 0.90 2.32
CA VAL A 33 -9.75 0.74 3.51
C VAL A 33 -8.27 0.69 3.13
N CYS A 34 -7.92 -0.03 2.05
CA CYS A 34 -6.55 -0.11 1.55
C CYS A 34 -6.06 1.27 1.04
N GLN A 35 -6.89 1.98 0.27
CA GLN A 35 -6.56 3.34 -0.19
C GLN A 35 -6.37 4.31 0.98
N ALA A 36 -7.30 4.36 1.93
CA ALA A 36 -7.21 5.25 3.07
C ALA A 36 -5.93 5.00 3.90
N LEU A 37 -5.55 3.73 4.07
CA LEU A 37 -4.32 3.36 4.78
C LEU A 37 -3.07 3.77 3.99
N LEU A 38 -3.04 3.56 2.67
CA LEU A 38 -1.92 3.97 1.81
C LEU A 38 -1.74 5.49 1.81
N LEU A 39 -2.84 6.26 1.77
CA LEU A 39 -2.80 7.72 1.90
C LEU A 39 -2.22 8.16 3.25
N LYS A 40 -2.68 7.55 4.35
CA LYS A 40 -2.11 7.83 5.68
C LYS A 40 -0.61 7.52 5.74
N MET A 41 -0.18 6.37 5.22
CA MET A 41 1.22 5.98 5.19
C MET A 41 2.08 6.90 4.30
N ARG A 42 1.50 7.48 3.25
CA ARG A 42 2.15 8.50 2.41
C ARG A 42 2.36 9.79 3.15
N ASP A 43 1.34 10.24 3.87
CA ASP A 43 1.41 11.48 4.66
C ASP A 43 2.42 11.35 5.81
N GLU A 44 2.59 10.13 6.33
CA GLU A 44 3.67 9.77 7.28
C GLU A 44 5.05 9.59 6.60
N GLY A 45 5.15 9.70 5.27
CA GLY A 45 6.39 9.59 4.51
C GLY A 45 6.96 8.17 4.37
N VAL A 46 6.15 7.13 4.58
CA VAL A 46 6.58 5.72 4.58
C VAL A 46 6.45 5.08 3.19
N VAL A 47 5.48 5.55 2.41
CA VAL A 47 5.24 5.11 1.03
C VAL A 47 5.09 6.31 0.12
N LYS A 48 5.31 6.11 -1.17
CA LYS A 48 5.08 7.10 -2.22
C LYS A 48 4.14 6.53 -3.27
N PHE A 49 3.37 7.41 -3.90
CA PHE A 49 2.55 7.07 -5.05
C PHE A 49 3.17 7.70 -6.30
N ASP A 50 3.54 6.86 -7.25
CA ASP A 50 3.98 7.30 -8.57
C ASP A 50 2.75 7.52 -9.45
N ILE A 51 2.46 8.78 -9.75
CA ILE A 51 1.32 9.20 -10.57
C ILE A 51 1.44 8.76 -12.03
N HIS A 52 2.66 8.51 -12.53
CA HIS A 52 2.86 8.12 -13.92
C HIS A 52 2.58 6.64 -14.13
N SER A 53 3.01 5.79 -13.19
CA SER A 53 2.75 4.34 -13.26
C SER A 53 1.46 3.91 -12.54
N GLY A 54 0.89 4.78 -11.70
CA GLY A 54 -0.26 4.47 -10.86
C GLY A 54 0.05 3.41 -9.80
N ARG A 55 1.31 3.35 -9.33
CA ARG A 55 1.81 2.33 -8.40
C ARG A 55 2.30 2.96 -7.11
N TRP A 56 2.15 2.21 -6.03
CA TRP A 56 2.70 2.52 -4.73
C TRP A 56 4.06 1.86 -4.55
N LEU A 57 4.95 2.54 -3.84
CA LEU A 57 6.30 2.09 -3.52
C LEU A 57 6.65 2.53 -2.09
N ILE A 58 7.67 1.91 -1.49
CA ILE A 58 8.25 2.41 -0.24
C ILE A 58 8.97 3.74 -0.53
N ALA A 59 8.87 4.69 0.39
CA ALA A 59 9.45 6.03 0.26
C ALA A 59 10.97 6.03 0.27
#